data_AF-A0A9X3MR09-F1
#
_entry.id   AF-A0A9X3MR09-F1
#
_cell.length_a   1.000
_cell.length_b   1.000
_cell.length_c   1.000
_cell.angle_alpha   90.00
_cell.angle_beta   90.00
_cell.angle_gamma   90.00
#
_symmetry.space_group_name_H-M   'P 1'
#
loop_
_entity.id
_entity.type
_entity.pdbx_description
1 polymer ?
#
loop_
_entity_poly.entity_id
_entity_poly.type
_entity_poly.pdbx_seq_one_letter_code
_entity_poly.pdbx_strand_id
1 'polypeptide(L)'
;MDLPPHARAVLTGPDLVARNLAGLERDPQRKWMLRRPRAVRRSYVSVVVDGAGDEERWMLLQDEETRDSYVADVLSREAEPDRQAMWLLGQPRAVRESYVADVIDAR
;
A
#
# COMPACT_ATOMS: atom_id res chain seq x y z
N MET A 1 12.10 2.49 -7.38
CA MET A 1 11.26 2.86 -8.53
C MET A 1 11.22 4.38 -8.58
N ASP A 2 11.74 5.03 -9.63
CA ASP A 2 11.63 6.49 -9.74
C ASP A 2 10.20 6.88 -10.12
N LEU A 3 9.51 7.60 -9.22
CA LEU A 3 8.23 8.21 -9.55
C LEU A 3 8.46 9.54 -10.29
N PRO A 4 7.75 9.79 -11.40
CA PRO A 4 7.76 11.10 -12.04
C PRO A 4 7.39 12.21 -11.04
N PRO A 5 7.94 13.43 -11.16
CA PRO A 5 7.69 14.53 -10.21
C PRO A 5 6.19 14.82 -9.97
N HIS A 6 5.38 14.67 -11.02
CA HIS A 6 3.93 14.84 -10.92
C HIS A 6 3.25 13.74 -10.08
N ALA A 7 3.71 12.50 -10.18
CA ALA A 7 3.18 11.39 -9.37
C ALA A 7 3.48 11.60 -7.87
N ARG A 8 4.69 12.08 -7.57
CA ARG A 8 5.08 12.42 -6.20
C ARG A 8 4.26 13.58 -5.62
N ALA A 9 4.05 14.64 -6.41
CA ALA A 9 3.23 15.78 -6.01
C ALA A 9 1.78 15.38 -5.71
N VAL A 10 1.23 14.44 -6.48
CA VAL A 10 -0.11 13.89 -6.25
C VAL A 10 -0.20 13.10 -4.95
N LEU A 11 0.73 12.17 -4.71
CA LEU A 11 0.70 11.32 -3.51
C LEU A 11 0.88 12.14 -2.22
N THR A 12 1.76 13.15 -2.26
CA THR A 12 2.04 14.03 -1.10
C THR A 12 1.08 15.21 -0.97
N GLY A 13 0.24 15.43 -1.98
CA GLY A 13 -0.69 16.54 -2.10
C GLY A 13 -1.98 16.39 -1.28
N PRO A 14 -2.91 17.36 -1.39
CA PRO A 14 -4.20 17.34 -0.71
C PRO A 14 -5.08 16.16 -1.12
N ASP A 15 -5.92 15.67 -0.20
CA ASP A 15 -6.82 14.54 -0.45
C ASP A 15 -7.79 14.78 -1.60
N LEU A 16 -8.26 16.01 -1.78
CA LEU A 16 -9.15 16.36 -2.89
C LEU A 16 -8.52 16.07 -4.25
N VAL A 17 -7.24 16.42 -4.43
CA VAL A 17 -6.51 16.21 -5.69
C VAL A 17 -6.32 14.72 -5.95
N ALA A 18 -5.85 13.99 -4.93
CA ALA A 18 -5.63 12.55 -5.04
C ALA A 18 -6.92 11.78 -5.33
N ARG A 19 -8.04 12.13 -4.66
CA ARG A 19 -9.35 11.50 -4.88
C ARG A 19 -9.90 11.74 -6.29
N ASN A 20 -9.72 12.94 -6.84
CA ASN A 20 -10.13 13.23 -8.21
C ASN A 20 -9.37 12.34 -9.21
N LEU A 21 -8.06 12.20 -9.02
CA LEU A 21 -7.24 11.34 -9.88
C LEU A 21 -7.56 9.85 -9.71
N ALA A 22 -7.95 9.41 -8.51
CA ALA A 22 -8.42 8.05 -8.29
C ALA A 22 -9.67 7.70 -9.13
N GLY A 23 -10.47 8.69 -9.54
CA GLY A 23 -11.59 8.49 -10.45
C GLY A 23 -11.17 8.08 -11.87
N LEU A 24 -9.98 8.49 -12.29
CA LEU A 24 -9.42 8.26 -13.63
C LEU A 24 -8.49 7.04 -13.68
N GLU A 25 -7.97 6.61 -12.53
CA GLU A 25 -7.06 5.47 -12.43
C GLU A 25 -7.78 4.14 -12.70
N ARG A 26 -7.12 3.29 -13.50
CA ARG A 26 -7.61 1.97 -13.91
C ARG A 26 -6.99 0.86 -13.07
N ASP A 27 -5.76 1.05 -12.64
CA ASP A 27 -5.06 0.09 -11.78
C ASP A 27 -5.68 0.10 -10.36
N PRO A 28 -6.21 -1.03 -9.86
CA PRO A 28 -6.89 -1.08 -8.56
C PRO A 28 -6.00 -0.64 -7.39
N GLN A 29 -4.73 -1.03 -7.38
CA GLN A 29 -3.78 -0.72 -6.32
C GLN A 29 -3.44 0.78 -6.29
N ARG A 30 -3.10 1.37 -7.44
CA ARG A 30 -2.85 2.82 -7.57
C ARG A 30 -4.11 3.62 -7.23
N LYS A 31 -5.27 3.17 -7.70
CA LYS A 31 -6.57 3.78 -7.37
C LYS A 31 -6.85 3.74 -5.88
N TRP A 32 -6.59 2.61 -5.23
CA TRP A 32 -6.70 2.45 -3.78
C TRP A 32 -5.76 3.40 -3.03
N MET A 33 -4.48 3.46 -3.43
CA MET A 33 -3.48 4.35 -2.83
C MET A 33 -3.92 5.81 -2.88
N LEU A 34 -4.43 6.27 -4.03
CA LEU A 34 -4.92 7.64 -4.20
C LEU A 34 -6.14 7.98 -3.33
N ARG A 35 -6.91 6.97 -2.89
CA ARG A 35 -8.07 7.15 -2.01
C ARG A 35 -7.69 7.14 -0.52
N ARG A 36 -6.52 6.62 -0.15
CA ARG A 36 -6.06 6.57 1.24
C ARG A 36 -5.85 7.97 1.81
N PRO A 37 -5.89 8.17 3.14
CA PRO A 37 -5.56 9.46 3.75
C PRO A 37 -4.15 9.95 3.37
N ARG A 38 -3.95 11.27 3.35
CA ARG A 38 -2.64 11.87 3.04
C ARG A 38 -1.49 11.28 3.85
N ALA A 39 -1.71 10.95 5.12
CA ALA A 39 -0.69 10.35 5.98
C ALA A 39 -0.17 9.02 5.42
N VAL A 40 -1.06 8.12 4.99
CA VAL A 40 -0.71 6.82 4.41
C VAL A 40 0.04 7.01 3.08
N ARG A 41 -0.47 7.87 2.19
CA ARG A 41 0.22 8.16 0.91
C ARG A 41 1.63 8.74 1.11
N ARG A 42 1.80 9.64 2.09
CA ARG A 42 3.12 10.19 2.43
C ARG A 42 4.04 9.14 3.03
N SER A 43 3.52 8.25 3.87
CA SER A 43 4.27 7.11 4.41
C SER A 43 4.79 6.23 3.28
N TYR A 44 3.94 5.89 2.30
CA TYR A 44 4.34 5.13 1.12
C TYR A 44 5.47 5.83 0.34
N VAL A 45 5.31 7.12 0.04
CA VAL A 45 6.36 7.89 -0.67
C VAL A 45 7.66 7.89 0.14
N SER A 46 7.59 8.15 1.45
CA SER A 46 8.79 8.23 2.28
C SER A 46 9.52 6.89 2.41
N VAL A 47 8.80 5.78 2.53
CA VAL A 47 9.39 4.47 2.83
C VAL A 47 9.73 3.72 1.55
N VAL A 48 8.77 3.59 0.63
CA VAL A 48 8.87 2.73 -0.55
C VAL A 48 9.54 3.45 -1.71
N VAL A 49 9.13 4.69 -1.99
CA VAL A 49 9.65 5.44 -3.15
C VAL A 49 11.01 6.05 -2.83
N ASP A 50 11.07 6.84 -1.75
CA ASP A 50 12.24 7.64 -1.39
C ASP A 50 13.27 6.82 -0.61
N GLY A 51 12.81 5.96 0.28
CA GLY A 51 13.65 5.05 1.06
C GLY A 51 14.08 3.81 0.30
N ALA A 52 13.60 3.62 -0.94
CA ALA A 52 13.76 2.39 -1.72
C ALA A 52 13.37 1.13 -0.92
N GLY A 53 12.43 1.27 0.02
CA GLY A 53 11.94 0.20 0.88
C GLY A 53 11.02 -0.76 0.14
N ASP A 54 10.86 -1.93 0.74
CA ASP A 54 9.99 -2.97 0.22
C ASP A 54 8.51 -2.62 0.45
N GLU A 55 7.70 -2.71 -0.61
CA GLU A 55 6.26 -2.38 -0.57
C GLU A 55 5.46 -3.41 0.24
N GLU A 56 5.83 -4.69 0.17
CA GLU A 56 5.20 -5.76 0.94
C GLU A 56 5.47 -5.54 2.43
N ARG A 57 6.72 -5.27 2.80
CA ARG A 57 7.11 -4.86 4.16
C ARG A 57 6.28 -3.66 4.63
N TRP A 58 6.18 -2.62 3.81
CA TRP A 58 5.42 -1.42 4.15
C TRP A 58 3.94 -1.74 4.41
N MET A 59 3.31 -2.53 3.54
CA MET A 59 1.90 -2.92 3.66
C MET A 59 1.66 -3.77 4.92
N LEU A 60 2.54 -4.74 5.18
CA LEU A 60 2.47 -5.62 6.35
C LEU A 60 2.55 -4.87 7.67
N LEU A 61 3.15 -3.68 7.71
CA LEU A 61 3.30 -2.88 8.93
C LEU A 61 2.26 -1.75 9.08
N GLN A 62 1.34 -1.60 8.12
CA GLN A 62 0.24 -0.63 8.26
C GLN A 62 -0.75 -1.02 9.36
N ASP A 63 -1.61 -0.08 9.76
CA ASP A 63 -2.74 -0.35 10.66
C ASP A 63 -3.79 -1.29 10.04
N GLU A 64 -4.68 -1.81 10.89
CA GLU A 64 -5.71 -2.78 10.48
C GLU A 64 -6.66 -2.23 9.42
N GLU A 65 -7.16 -1.01 9.60
CA GLU A 65 -8.07 -0.38 8.62
C GLU A 65 -7.43 -0.29 7.22
N THR A 66 -6.15 0.11 7.16
CA THR A 66 -5.42 0.22 5.90
C THR A 66 -5.26 -1.16 5.25
N ARG A 67 -4.83 -2.19 5.99
CA ARG A 67 -4.65 -3.55 5.46
C ARG A 67 -5.98 -4.15 5.01
N ASP A 68 -7.03 -4.05 5.81
CA ASP A 68 -8.35 -4.59 5.49
C ASP A 68 -8.94 -3.93 4.25
N SER A 69 -8.76 -2.61 4.12
CA SER A 69 -9.17 -1.90 2.91
C SER A 69 -8.39 -2.36 1.67
N TYR A 70 -7.11 -2.69 1.81
CA TYR A 70 -6.31 -3.21 0.70
C TYR A 70 -6.79 -4.60 0.28
N VAL A 71 -7.05 -5.48 1.24
CA VAL A 71 -7.62 -6.80 1.00
C VAL A 71 -8.97 -6.69 0.28
N ALA A 72 -9.86 -5.80 0.73
CA ALA A 72 -11.21 -5.69 0.18
C ALA A 72 -11.28 -4.98 -1.19
N ASP A 73 -10.47 -3.93 -1.40
CA ASP A 73 -10.55 -3.09 -2.59
C ASP A 73 -9.57 -3.49 -3.69
N VAL A 74 -8.51 -4.24 -3.35
CA VAL A 74 -7.46 -4.66 -4.28
C VAL A 74 -7.48 -6.18 -4.42
N LEU A 75 -6.96 -6.93 -3.43
CA LEU A 75 -6.69 -8.37 -3.57
C LEU A 75 -7.95 -9.19 -3.85
N SER A 76 -9.06 -8.93 -3.14
CA SER A 76 -10.31 -9.69 -3.30
C SER A 76 -11.01 -9.44 -4.64
N ARG A 77 -10.58 -8.43 -5.40
CA ARG A 77 -11.17 -8.03 -6.68
C ARG A 77 -10.36 -8.49 -7.90
N GLU A 78 -9.20 -9.09 -7.68
CA GLU A 78 -8.40 -9.68 -8.74
C GLU A 78 -9.11 -10.93 -9.30
N ALA A 79 -8.85 -11.23 -10.58
CA ALA A 79 -9.42 -12.42 -11.22
C ALA A 79 -8.95 -13.72 -10.53
N GLU A 80 -7.72 -13.70 -10.03
CA GLU A 80 -7.10 -14.78 -9.25
C GLU A 80 -6.57 -14.18 -7.94
N PRO A 81 -7.41 -14.09 -6.88
CA PRO A 81 -7.00 -13.47 -5.63
C PRO A 81 -5.83 -14.18 -4.96
N ASP A 82 -4.80 -13.40 -4.59
CA ASP A 82 -3.68 -13.91 -3.80
C ASP A 82 -4.12 -14.23 -2.37
N ARG A 83 -4.53 -15.49 -2.16
CA ARG A 83 -4.99 -16.00 -0.86
C ARG A 83 -3.90 -15.96 0.21
N GLN A 84 -2.62 -16.07 -0.19
CA GLN A 84 -1.52 -16.04 0.76
C GLN A 84 -1.34 -14.61 1.30
N ALA A 85 -1.30 -13.61 0.41
CA ALA A 85 -1.24 -12.21 0.80
C ALA A 85 -2.45 -11.80 1.65
N MET A 86 -3.66 -12.21 1.25
CA MET A 86 -4.89 -11.97 2.03
C MET A 86 -4.81 -12.58 3.43
N TRP A 87 -4.36 -13.84 3.54
CA TRP A 87 -4.21 -14.52 4.83
C TRP A 87 -3.18 -13.82 5.71
N LEU A 88 -2.03 -13.43 5.15
CA LEU A 88 -0.92 -12.80 5.87
C LEU A 88 -1.31 -11.41 6.40
N LEU A 89 -2.00 -10.61 5.59
CA LEU A 89 -2.47 -9.27 6.00
C LEU A 89 -3.52 -9.31 7.12
N GLY A 90 -4.30 -10.40 7.18
CA GLY A 90 -5.27 -10.66 8.24
C GLY A 90 -4.66 -11.21 9.54
N GLN A 91 -3.36 -11.51 9.59
CA GLN A 91 -2.74 -12.05 10.80
C GLN A 91 -2.56 -10.99 11.90
N PRO A 92 -2.49 -11.41 13.18
CA PRO A 92 -2.07 -10.56 14.28
C PRO A 92 -0.74 -9.86 13.99
N ARG A 93 -0.57 -8.65 14.55
CA ARG A 93 0.62 -7.82 14.30
C ARG A 93 1.94 -8.54 14.55
N ALA A 94 2.04 -9.30 15.64
CA ALA A 94 3.26 -10.03 15.98
C ALA A 94 3.67 -11.05 14.89
N VAL A 95 2.71 -11.71 14.24
CA VAL A 95 2.98 -12.67 13.16
C VAL A 95 3.52 -11.95 11.92
N ARG A 96 2.92 -10.80 11.56
CA ARG A 96 3.39 -9.98 10.45
C ARG A 96 4.78 -9.38 10.71
N GLU A 97 5.05 -8.93 11.93
CA GLU A 97 6.36 -8.42 12.33
C GLU A 97 7.44 -9.51 12.29
N SER A 98 7.12 -10.73 12.74
CA SER A 98 8.01 -11.89 12.58
C SER A 98 8.24 -12.23 11.11
N TYR A 99 7.19 -12.28 10.28
CA TYR A 99 7.34 -12.53 8.84
C TYR A 99 8.26 -11.51 8.17
N VAL A 100 8.06 -10.22 8.49
CA VAL A 100 8.90 -9.15 7.99
C VAL A 100 10.37 -9.36 8.39
N ALA A 101 10.64 -9.68 9.66
CA ALA A 101 12.01 -9.88 10.14
C ALA A 101 12.67 -11.15 9.58
N ASP A 102 11.93 -12.26 9.54
CA ASP A 102 12.49 -13.58 9.28
C ASP A 102 12.47 -13.94 7.79
N VAL A 103 11.61 -13.31 6.98
CA VAL A 103 11.40 -13.64 5.56
C VAL A 103 11.80 -12.50 4.65
N ILE A 104 11.33 -11.27 4.93
CA ILE A 104 11.61 -10.13 4.04
C ILE A 104 13.01 -9.57 4.31
N ASP A 105 13.34 -9.27 5.56
CA ASP A 105 14.63 -8.66 5.92
C ASP A 105 15.80 -9.63 5.84
N ALA A 106 15.54 -10.93 5.91
CA ALA A 106 16.55 -11.97 5.82
C ALA A 106 16.95 -12.32 4.36
N ARG A 107 16.34 -11.66 3.37
CA ARG A 107 16.51 -11.94 1.93
C ARG A 107 17.72 -11.25 1.30
#